data_AF-A0A0G3XIU7-F1
#
_entry.id   AF-A0A0G3XIU7-F1
#
_cell.length_a   1.000
_cell.length_b   1.000
_cell.length_c   1.000
_cell.angle_alpha   90.00
_cell.angle_beta   90.00
_cell.angle_gamma   90.00
#
_symmetry.space_group_name_H-M   'P 1'
#
loop_
_entity.id
_entity.type
_entity.pdbx_description
1 polymer ?
#
loop_
_entity_poly.entity_id
_entity_poly.type
_entity_poly.pdbx_seq_one_letter_code
_entity_poly.pdbx_strand_id
1 'polypeptide(L)'
;MGLRNALIALANIAALALSGCGGEMPAQADEDVPVAAPSAEPEDETPSPNVAVGNLAPGFAPIAFDLAGSSWLVVAIDGKPLSDRYSDLATVHFTDTMIYWQACNHHEGLYVDTGPSFALGRITATLVACPAQSPDAELAQVLGGRPLIASNAEGKLMLALKGRTLTLSQIDSRYKNVAAPPLEAGPFRIMLADGGSRPPVLSFKGNNFSVWMDCPAAIHGKARVSNGQMRTSDIAVTTSCDSYRPTAIRSFGTFLSQPLSIARGPNGELLLTDGITVMHGQQCYPDASPCNYATKPAEKAPGT
;
A
#
# COMPACT_ATOMS: atom_id res chain seq x y z
N MET A 1 29.45 12.17 -39.77
CA MET A 1 29.29 11.09 -40.77
C MET A 1 30.25 9.98 -40.41
N GLY A 2 29.75 8.81 -40.02
CA GLY A 2 30.60 7.71 -39.60
C GLY A 2 29.81 6.51 -39.10
N LEU A 3 28.98 5.96 -39.98
CA LEU A 3 28.40 4.62 -39.87
C LEU A 3 29.57 3.63 -39.78
N ARG A 4 29.85 3.08 -38.58
CA ARG A 4 30.73 1.92 -38.36
C ARG A 4 30.71 1.58 -36.87
N ASN A 5 29.89 0.59 -36.51
CA ASN A 5 30.10 -0.40 -35.44
C ASN A 5 28.76 -1.11 -35.16
N ALA A 6 28.31 -1.83 -36.18
CA ALA A 6 27.42 -2.97 -36.03
C ALA A 6 28.29 -4.23 -36.22
N LEU A 7 27.93 -5.30 -35.52
CA LEU A 7 28.56 -6.64 -35.44
C LEU A 7 29.54 -6.88 -34.28
N ILE A 8 29.42 -8.10 -33.72
CA ILE A 8 30.03 -8.73 -32.52
C ILE A 8 29.02 -8.77 -31.36
N ALA A 9 28.44 -9.89 -30.92
CA ALA A 9 28.58 -11.29 -31.28
C ALA A 9 27.29 -12.05 -30.92
N LEU A 10 26.81 -12.87 -31.86
CA LEU A 10 25.93 -14.00 -31.62
C LEU A 10 26.80 -15.25 -31.37
N ALA A 11 26.26 -16.19 -30.59
CA ALA A 11 26.68 -17.58 -30.37
C ALA A 11 27.37 -17.86 -29.02
N ASN A 12 26.59 -18.40 -28.09
CA ASN A 12 26.94 -19.65 -27.41
C ASN A 12 25.66 -20.42 -27.09
N ILE A 13 25.56 -21.60 -27.70
CA ILE A 13 24.48 -22.58 -27.64
C ILE A 13 24.98 -23.77 -26.78
N ALA A 14 24.04 -24.29 -25.99
CA ALA A 14 23.89 -25.69 -25.58
C ALA A 14 24.63 -26.27 -24.35
N ALA A 15 23.77 -26.94 -23.58
CA ALA A 15 23.91 -28.26 -22.98
C ALA A 15 24.60 -28.38 -21.61
N LEU A 16 23.77 -28.59 -20.59
CA LEU A 16 23.99 -29.67 -19.63
C LEU A 16 22.66 -30.29 -19.20
N ALA A 17 22.62 -31.61 -19.37
CA ALA A 17 21.50 -32.49 -19.10
C ALA A 17 21.54 -33.07 -17.67
N LEU A 18 20.35 -33.36 -17.17
CA LEU A 18 19.93 -34.52 -16.35
C LEU A 18 20.94 -35.17 -15.37
N SER A 19 20.65 -35.02 -14.08
CA SER A 19 20.73 -36.07 -13.02
C SER A 19 20.36 -35.41 -11.67
N GLY A 20 19.59 -35.98 -10.75
CA GLY A 20 19.02 -37.31 -10.66
C GLY A 20 18.25 -37.51 -9.35
N CYS A 21 17.82 -38.77 -9.21
CA CYS A 21 17.54 -39.54 -8.00
C CYS A 21 16.42 -39.07 -7.06
N GLY A 22 15.30 -39.80 -7.16
CA GLY A 22 14.34 -39.94 -6.09
C GLY A 22 14.97 -40.54 -4.83
N GLY A 23 14.58 -39.99 -3.70
CA GLY A 23 14.72 -40.61 -2.39
C GLY A 23 13.34 -41.08 -1.94
N GLU A 24 13.17 -42.39 -1.82
CA GLU A 24 12.15 -43.00 -0.97
C GLU A 24 12.34 -42.48 0.46
N MET A 25 11.34 -41.76 0.99
CA MET A 25 11.26 -41.50 2.41
C MET A 25 10.73 -42.78 3.08
N PRO A 26 11.42 -43.32 4.10
CA PRO A 26 10.89 -44.42 4.87
C PRO A 26 9.64 -43.97 5.62
N ALA A 27 8.61 -44.80 5.57
CA ALA A 27 7.43 -44.71 6.43
C ALA A 27 7.90 -44.73 7.89
N GLN A 28 7.72 -43.60 8.60
CA GLN A 28 7.83 -43.56 10.05
C GLN A 28 6.58 -44.22 10.64
N ALA A 29 6.82 -45.21 11.48
CA ALA A 29 5.81 -45.85 12.29
C ALA A 29 5.24 -44.84 13.31
N ASP A 30 3.92 -44.81 13.41
CA ASP A 30 3.17 -44.15 14.46
C ASP A 30 3.59 -44.70 15.83
N GLU A 31 4.28 -43.86 16.62
CA GLU A 31 4.29 -44.00 18.07
C GLU A 31 3.11 -43.18 18.62
N ASP A 32 2.11 -43.90 19.14
CA ASP A 32 1.03 -43.37 19.97
C ASP A 32 1.60 -42.68 21.21
N VAL A 33 1.83 -41.37 21.11
CA VAL A 33 2.09 -40.50 22.27
C VAL A 33 0.74 -40.08 22.85
N PRO A 34 0.47 -40.31 24.15
CA PRO A 34 -0.77 -39.85 24.77
C PRO A 34 -0.84 -38.32 24.72
N VAL A 35 -1.84 -37.82 24.00
CA VAL A 35 -2.19 -36.41 23.90
C VAL A 35 -2.64 -35.91 25.29
N ALA A 36 -1.69 -35.38 26.05
CA ALA A 36 -2.01 -34.49 27.16
C ALA A 36 -2.44 -33.15 26.55
N ALA A 37 -3.72 -32.80 26.71
CA ALA A 37 -4.28 -31.55 26.23
C ALA A 37 -3.63 -30.35 26.94
N PRO A 38 -2.89 -29.46 26.25
CA PRO A 38 -2.68 -28.12 26.76
C PRO A 38 -3.90 -27.29 26.38
N SER A 39 -4.82 -27.10 27.33
CA SER A 39 -5.71 -25.95 27.31
C SER A 39 -4.86 -24.69 27.54
N ALA A 40 -4.22 -24.23 26.48
CA ALA A 40 -3.89 -22.83 26.36
C ALA A 40 -5.11 -22.19 25.70
N GLU A 41 -5.91 -21.47 26.50
CA GLU A 41 -6.80 -20.46 25.95
C GLU A 41 -5.94 -19.58 25.01
N PRO A 42 -6.33 -19.39 23.74
CA PRO A 42 -5.69 -18.40 22.92
C PRO A 42 -5.92 -17.07 23.62
N GLU A 43 -4.84 -16.51 24.17
CA GLU A 43 -4.82 -15.11 24.57
C GLU A 43 -5.13 -14.32 23.31
N ASP A 44 -6.39 -13.90 23.22
CA ASP A 44 -6.90 -12.93 22.25
C ASP A 44 -6.22 -11.60 22.59
N GLU A 45 -4.93 -11.49 22.24
CA GLU A 45 -4.21 -10.24 22.15
C GLU A 45 -4.89 -9.44 21.03
N THR A 46 -6.04 -8.87 21.34
CA THR A 46 -6.57 -7.74 20.61
C THR A 46 -5.44 -6.71 20.65
N PRO A 47 -4.80 -6.37 19.52
CA PRO A 47 -3.69 -5.43 19.52
C PRO A 47 -4.23 -4.10 19.99
N SER A 48 -4.04 -3.82 21.28
CA SER A 48 -4.39 -2.54 21.86
C SER A 48 -3.58 -1.51 21.09
N PRO A 49 -4.21 -0.48 20.50
CA PRO A 49 -3.52 0.55 19.72
C PRO A 49 -2.77 1.51 20.65
N ASN A 50 -2.06 0.97 21.64
CA ASN A 50 -0.97 1.61 22.34
C ASN A 50 0.14 1.84 21.31
N VAL A 51 -0.06 2.88 20.49
CA VAL A 51 1.00 3.58 19.77
C VAL A 51 2.06 3.83 20.82
N ALA A 52 3.16 3.08 20.76
CA ALA A 52 4.20 3.16 21.76
C ALA A 52 4.74 4.60 21.77
N VAL A 53 4.29 5.39 22.75
CA VAL A 53 4.68 6.79 23.00
C VAL A 53 6.18 6.92 23.31
N GLY A 54 6.93 5.81 23.30
CA GLY A 54 8.30 5.70 23.81
C GLY A 54 9.45 6.09 22.88
N ASN A 55 9.23 6.62 21.68
CA ASN A 55 10.33 6.89 20.71
C ASN A 55 10.51 8.35 20.29
N LEU A 56 9.85 9.30 20.96
CA LEU A 56 10.09 10.72 20.66
C LEU A 56 11.34 11.21 21.39
N ALA A 57 12.20 11.93 20.67
CA ALA A 57 13.34 12.60 21.29
C ALA A 57 12.87 13.74 22.23
N PRO A 58 13.66 14.11 23.25
CA PRO A 58 13.34 15.23 24.12
C PRO A 58 12.99 16.50 23.35
N GLY A 59 11.89 17.15 23.74
CA GLY A 59 11.41 18.38 23.12
C GLY A 59 10.45 18.20 21.94
N PHE A 60 10.22 16.96 21.47
CA PHE A 60 9.19 16.66 20.48
C PHE A 60 7.88 16.27 21.16
N ALA A 61 6.77 16.86 20.72
CA ALA A 61 5.41 16.54 21.16
C ALA A 61 4.57 16.05 19.99
N PRO A 62 3.73 15.02 20.16
CA PRO A 62 2.84 14.53 19.11
C PRO A 62 1.93 15.64 18.56
N ILE A 63 1.71 15.62 17.24
CA ILE A 63 0.77 16.51 16.55
C ILE A 63 -0.15 15.70 15.63
N ALA A 64 -1.27 16.32 15.23
CA ALA A 64 -2.06 15.80 14.13
C ALA A 64 -1.27 15.94 12.81
N PHE A 65 -1.49 15.01 11.89
CA PHE A 65 -0.97 15.10 10.54
C PHE A 65 -1.68 16.24 9.81
N ASP A 66 -0.93 17.27 9.45
CA ASP A 66 -1.38 18.33 8.55
C ASP A 66 -0.18 18.81 7.70
N LEU A 67 0.32 17.90 6.87
CA LEU A 67 1.51 18.13 6.05
C LEU A 67 1.17 18.36 4.57
N ALA A 68 -0.11 18.37 4.18
CA ALA A 68 -0.49 18.55 2.78
C ALA A 68 0.06 19.88 2.21
N GLY A 69 0.69 19.81 1.05
CA GLY A 69 1.30 20.96 0.38
C GLY A 69 2.63 21.44 0.97
N SER A 70 3.25 20.67 1.87
CA SER A 70 4.53 21.02 2.52
C SER A 70 5.72 20.22 1.97
N SER A 71 6.92 20.79 2.12
CA SER A 71 8.18 20.15 1.72
C SER A 71 9.19 20.26 2.85
N TRP A 72 10.00 19.21 2.97
CA TRP A 72 10.92 19.03 4.09
C TRP A 72 12.26 18.46 3.63
N LEU A 73 13.33 18.94 4.25
CA LEU A 73 14.67 18.36 4.20
C LEU A 73 14.83 17.40 5.38
N VAL A 74 15.31 16.18 5.11
CA VAL A 74 15.72 15.25 6.16
C VAL A 74 17.06 15.71 6.72
N VAL A 75 17.09 16.09 8.00
CA VAL A 75 18.30 16.62 8.65
C VAL A 75 18.98 15.61 9.57
N ALA A 76 18.24 14.60 10.04
CA ALA A 76 18.81 13.52 10.84
C ALA A 76 18.04 12.20 10.66
N ILE A 77 18.76 11.09 10.82
CA ILE A 77 18.21 9.73 10.89
C ILE A 77 18.72 9.11 12.19
N ASP A 78 17.79 8.60 13.02
CA ASP A 78 18.09 8.01 14.31
C ASP A 78 18.93 8.95 15.22
N GLY A 79 18.60 10.24 15.18
CA GLY A 79 19.28 11.30 15.94
C GLY A 79 20.66 11.70 15.42
N LYS A 80 21.19 11.04 14.39
CA LYS A 80 22.48 11.39 13.77
C LYS A 80 22.27 12.31 12.57
N PRO A 81 23.01 13.43 12.46
CA PRO A 81 22.90 14.33 11.31
C PRO A 81 23.12 13.58 9.99
N LEU A 82 22.29 13.90 8.98
CA LEU A 82 22.37 13.25 7.66
C LEU A 82 23.75 13.49 7.02
N SER A 83 24.27 14.71 7.15
CA SER A 83 25.58 15.16 6.64
C SER A 83 26.77 14.36 7.14
N ASP A 84 26.64 13.71 8.30
CA ASP A 84 27.73 12.95 8.90
C ASP A 84 27.83 11.54 8.31
N ARG A 85 26.77 11.08 7.62
CA ARG A 85 26.62 9.71 7.13
C ARG A 85 26.48 9.62 5.61
N TYR A 86 25.95 10.66 4.97
CA TYR A 86 25.57 10.64 3.56
C TYR A 86 26.02 11.93 2.87
N SER A 87 26.49 11.81 1.63
CA SER A 87 26.82 12.96 0.79
C SER A 87 25.60 13.63 0.17
N ASP A 88 24.53 12.86 -0.02
CA ASP A 88 23.36 13.29 -0.75
C ASP A 88 22.33 13.90 0.20
N LEU A 89 21.66 14.95 -0.27
CA LEU A 89 20.50 15.51 0.41
C LEU A 89 19.32 14.55 0.26
N ALA A 90 18.50 14.46 1.30
CA ALA A 90 17.25 13.72 1.23
C ALA A 90 16.06 14.66 1.53
N THR A 91 15.02 14.63 0.69
CA THR A 91 13.82 15.46 0.84
C THR A 91 12.56 14.62 0.89
N VAL A 92 11.53 15.15 1.56
CA VAL A 92 10.19 14.58 1.62
C VAL A 92 9.19 15.67 1.26
N HIS A 93 8.27 15.38 0.36
CA HIS A 93 7.24 16.30 -0.12
C HIS A 93 5.88 15.66 0.04
N PHE A 94 4.94 16.41 0.60
CA PHE A 94 3.56 16.01 0.77
C PHE A 94 2.69 16.90 -0.12
N THR A 95 1.95 16.31 -1.04
CA THR A 95 0.85 16.98 -1.75
C THR A 95 -0.46 16.70 -1.02
N ASP A 96 -1.62 16.90 -1.65
CA ASP A 96 -2.90 16.59 -0.99
C ASP A 96 -3.13 15.08 -0.81
N THR A 97 -2.57 14.25 -1.70
CA THR A 97 -2.81 12.79 -1.71
C THR A 97 -1.55 11.95 -1.95
N MET A 98 -0.48 12.54 -2.46
CA MET A 98 0.79 11.87 -2.79
C MET A 98 1.90 12.33 -1.86
N ILE A 99 2.74 11.40 -1.45
CA ILE A 99 4.03 11.68 -0.82
C ILE A 99 5.13 11.32 -1.82
N TYR A 100 6.12 12.18 -1.91
CA TYR A 100 7.33 11.97 -2.68
C TYR A 100 8.51 12.06 -1.75
N TRP A 101 9.49 11.20 -1.89
CA TRP A 101 10.79 11.43 -1.27
C TRP A 101 11.91 11.13 -2.24
N GLN A 102 12.98 11.88 -2.07
CA GLN A 102 14.15 11.82 -2.92
C GLN A 102 15.35 11.67 -2.01
N ALA A 103 16.14 10.63 -2.22
CA ALA A 103 17.54 10.59 -1.81
C ALA A 103 18.35 10.21 -3.05
N CYS A 104 18.97 9.03 -3.07
CA CYS A 104 19.53 8.53 -4.32
C CYS A 104 18.42 8.09 -5.29
N ASN A 105 17.42 7.35 -4.82
CA ASN A 105 16.25 7.00 -5.62
C ASN A 105 15.10 7.99 -5.38
N HIS A 106 14.35 8.26 -6.45
CA HIS A 106 13.04 8.90 -6.35
C HIS A 106 12.00 7.87 -5.94
N HIS A 107 11.18 8.20 -4.95
CA HIS A 107 10.08 7.38 -4.51
C HIS A 107 8.80 8.20 -4.46
N GLU A 108 7.69 7.54 -4.74
CA GLU A 108 6.36 8.12 -4.66
C GLU A 108 5.34 7.09 -4.18
N GLY A 109 4.26 7.58 -3.57
CA GLY A 109 3.13 6.76 -3.19
C GLY A 109 1.94 7.61 -2.77
N LEU A 110 0.75 7.02 -2.82
CA LEU A 110 -0.42 7.64 -2.19
C LEU A 110 -0.28 7.60 -0.68
N TYR A 111 -0.79 8.60 0.01
CA TYR A 111 -0.98 8.52 1.46
C TYR A 111 -2.37 9.03 1.84
N VAL A 112 -2.82 8.63 3.02
CA VAL A 112 -4.05 9.11 3.66
C VAL A 112 -3.76 9.47 5.10
N ASP A 113 -4.32 10.60 5.53
CA ASP A 113 -4.30 11.01 6.93
C ASP A 113 -5.09 10.01 7.79
N THR A 114 -4.49 9.62 8.92
CA THR A 114 -5.09 8.74 9.94
C THR A 114 -5.10 9.37 11.34
N GLY A 115 -4.92 10.70 11.45
CA GLY A 115 -4.90 11.45 12.69
C GLY A 115 -3.46 11.78 13.11
N PRO A 116 -2.83 11.04 14.04
CA PRO A 116 -1.45 11.30 14.49
C PRO A 116 -0.37 10.71 13.55
N SER A 117 -0.80 10.15 12.42
CA SER A 117 0.02 9.42 11.45
C SER A 117 -0.65 9.46 10.08
N PHE A 118 -0.01 8.85 9.09
CA PHE A 118 -0.60 8.56 7.79
C PHE A 118 -0.45 7.07 7.45
N ALA A 119 -1.34 6.55 6.63
CA ALA A 119 -1.16 5.26 5.99
C ALA A 119 -0.65 5.45 4.57
N LEU A 120 0.36 4.66 4.19
CA LEU A 120 0.98 4.73 2.88
C LEU A 120 0.41 3.65 1.94
N GLY A 121 0.26 4.07 0.70
CA GLY A 121 -0.09 3.29 -0.46
C GLY A 121 1.02 2.33 -0.88
N ARG A 122 0.81 1.65 -2.01
CA ARG A 122 1.90 1.01 -2.73
C ARG A 122 2.91 2.09 -3.13
N ILE A 123 4.18 1.80 -2.86
CA ILE A 123 5.31 2.67 -3.19
C ILE A 123 5.86 2.24 -4.55
N THR A 124 6.16 3.22 -5.39
CA THR A 124 7.01 3.05 -6.58
C THR A 124 8.32 3.78 -6.35
N ALA A 125 9.39 3.25 -6.94
CA ALA A 125 10.71 3.85 -6.84
C ALA A 125 11.44 3.75 -8.17
N THR A 126 12.23 4.76 -8.51
CA THR A 126 13.27 4.60 -9.53
C THR A 126 14.34 3.65 -9.00
N LEU A 127 15.01 2.93 -9.90
CA LEU A 127 16.15 2.10 -9.55
C LEU A 127 17.38 2.62 -10.29
N VAL A 128 18.15 3.48 -9.63
CA VAL A 128 19.43 3.98 -10.14
C VAL A 128 20.60 3.32 -9.40
N ALA A 129 21.80 3.38 -9.98
CA ALA A 129 23.00 2.84 -9.36
C ALA A 129 23.43 3.74 -8.18
N CYS A 130 22.93 3.41 -6.98
CA CYS A 130 23.22 4.16 -5.77
C CYS A 130 24.53 3.75 -5.11
N PRO A 131 25.19 4.67 -4.38
CA PRO A 131 26.24 4.30 -3.44
C PRO A 131 25.73 3.25 -2.45
N ALA A 132 26.63 2.38 -1.97
CA ALA A 132 26.28 1.34 -1.00
C ALA A 132 25.70 1.90 0.30
N GLN A 133 26.02 3.15 0.63
CA GLN A 133 25.52 3.88 1.79
C GLN A 133 24.54 4.96 1.31
N SER A 134 23.34 4.56 0.90
CA SER A 134 22.22 5.47 0.62
C SER A 134 21.22 5.45 1.78
N PRO A 135 20.55 6.56 2.13
CA PRO A 135 19.54 6.56 3.18
C PRO A 135 18.18 6.04 2.71
N ASP A 136 18.04 5.62 1.44
CA ASP A 136 16.75 5.18 0.85
C ASP A 136 16.03 4.12 1.69
N ALA A 137 16.75 3.13 2.21
CA ALA A 137 16.17 2.04 2.99
C ALA A 137 15.61 2.52 4.33
N GLU A 138 16.36 3.37 5.04
CA GLU A 138 15.92 3.97 6.30
C GLU A 138 14.70 4.89 6.09
N LEU A 139 14.71 5.70 5.02
CA LEU A 139 13.57 6.55 4.67
C LEU A 139 12.33 5.71 4.37
N ALA A 140 12.45 4.71 3.50
CA ALA A 140 11.33 3.84 3.13
C ALA A 140 10.76 3.09 4.35
N GLN A 141 11.62 2.66 5.27
CA GLN A 141 11.19 2.00 6.50
C GLN A 141 10.32 2.92 7.37
N VAL A 142 10.76 4.15 7.64
CA VAL A 142 10.00 5.08 8.48
C VAL A 142 8.74 5.58 7.78
N LEU A 143 8.84 6.00 6.52
CA LEU A 143 7.72 6.56 5.75
C LEU A 143 6.65 5.49 5.45
N GLY A 144 7.05 4.25 5.18
CA GLY A 144 6.12 3.14 4.95
C GLY A 144 5.54 2.54 6.23
N GLY A 145 6.12 2.83 7.40
CA GLY A 145 5.78 2.17 8.65
C GLY A 145 4.68 2.83 9.49
N ARG A 146 3.94 3.81 8.95
CA ARG A 146 2.93 4.59 9.70
C ARG A 146 3.52 5.30 10.92
N PRO A 147 4.45 6.25 10.71
CA PRO A 147 5.18 6.86 11.80
C PRO A 147 4.27 7.76 12.64
N LEU A 148 4.51 7.83 13.96
CA LEU A 148 3.99 8.88 14.80
C LEU A 148 4.64 10.21 14.42
N ILE A 149 3.86 11.28 14.38
CA ILE A 149 4.32 12.59 13.96
C ILE A 149 4.36 13.51 15.16
N ALA A 150 5.50 14.17 15.32
CA ALA A 150 5.72 15.11 16.41
C ALA A 150 6.43 16.36 15.90
N SER A 151 6.26 17.47 16.60
CA SER A 151 7.00 18.71 16.35
C SER A 151 7.68 19.20 17.61
N ASN A 152 8.75 20.00 17.45
CA ASN A 152 9.39 20.70 18.56
C ASN A 152 9.17 22.22 18.48
N ALA A 153 9.66 22.96 19.47
CA ALA A 153 9.55 24.43 19.55
C ALA A 153 10.30 25.17 18.42
N GLU A 154 11.20 24.50 17.70
CA GLU A 154 11.94 25.06 16.57
C GLU A 154 11.20 24.87 15.23
N GLY A 155 10.03 24.23 15.24
CA GLY A 155 9.28 23.91 14.02
C GLY A 155 9.84 22.74 13.22
N LYS A 156 10.76 21.95 13.79
CA LYS A 156 11.19 20.68 13.18
C LYS A 156 10.13 19.61 13.39
N LEU A 157 10.01 18.72 12.43
CA LEU A 157 9.18 17.51 12.57
C LEU A 157 10.04 16.30 12.88
N MET A 158 9.47 15.38 13.64
CA MET A 158 9.98 14.03 13.83
C MET A 158 8.94 13.03 13.38
N LEU A 159 9.35 12.13 12.50
CA LEU A 159 8.61 10.93 12.13
C LEU A 159 9.22 9.77 12.92
N ALA A 160 8.45 9.19 13.84
CA ALA A 160 8.92 8.15 14.74
C ALA A 160 8.22 6.82 14.48
N LEU A 161 9.02 5.80 14.21
CA LEU A 161 8.61 4.40 14.11
C LEU A 161 9.38 3.59 15.16
N LYS A 162 8.90 2.41 15.54
CA LYS A 162 9.60 1.55 16.51
C LYS A 162 11.07 1.34 16.10
N GLY A 163 11.99 1.91 16.88
CA GLY A 163 13.44 1.80 16.67
C GLY A 163 14.01 2.66 15.53
N ARG A 164 13.22 3.56 14.92
CA ARG A 164 13.68 4.44 13.83
C ARG A 164 13.08 5.83 13.92
N THR A 165 13.86 6.86 13.63
CA THR A 165 13.35 8.23 13.56
C THR A 165 13.92 9.01 12.37
N LEU A 166 13.09 9.87 11.78
CA LEU A 166 13.53 10.91 10.84
C LEU A 166 13.25 12.27 11.46
N THR A 167 14.25 13.15 11.47
CA THR A 167 14.06 14.57 11.82
C THR A 167 14.06 15.39 10.55
N LEU A 168 13.06 16.24 10.40
CA LEU A 168 12.79 17.03 9.20
C LEU A 168 12.84 18.53 9.51
N SER A 169 13.36 19.31 8.57
CA SER A 169 13.34 20.78 8.58
C SER A 169 12.62 21.30 7.35
N GLN A 170 11.72 22.26 7.51
CA GLN A 170 10.90 22.76 6.41
C GLN A 170 11.75 23.47 5.36
N ILE A 171 11.41 23.29 4.09
CA ILE A 171 12.03 23.99 2.96
C ILE A 171 10.98 24.68 2.10
N ASP A 172 11.35 25.82 1.51
CA ASP A 172 10.50 26.54 0.55
C ASP A 172 10.61 25.89 -0.84
N SER A 173 10.05 24.70 -0.93
CA SER A 173 9.86 23.99 -2.19
C SER A 173 8.41 23.57 -2.28
N ARG A 174 7.82 23.66 -3.47
CA ARG A 174 6.46 23.20 -3.72
C ARG A 174 6.49 22.13 -4.79
N TYR A 175 5.98 20.95 -4.45
CA TYR A 175 5.74 19.92 -5.44
C TYR A 175 4.46 20.25 -6.22
N LYS A 176 4.47 20.03 -7.54
CA LYS A 176 3.30 20.28 -8.35
C LYS A 176 2.25 19.22 -8.05
N ASN A 177 1.10 19.63 -7.53
CA ASN A 177 -0.03 18.71 -7.37
C ASN A 177 -0.70 18.47 -8.74
N VAL A 178 -0.79 17.20 -9.14
CA VAL A 178 -1.49 16.77 -10.36
C VAL A 178 -2.79 16.12 -9.93
N ALA A 179 -3.90 16.68 -10.40
CA ALA A 179 -5.23 16.18 -10.03
C ALA A 179 -5.44 14.74 -10.52
N ALA A 180 -5.96 13.90 -9.63
CA ALA A 180 -6.40 12.55 -9.98
C ALA A 180 -7.58 12.58 -10.96
N PRO A 181 -7.72 11.57 -11.85
CA PRO A 181 -8.92 11.40 -12.67
C PRO A 181 -10.19 11.29 -11.81
N PRO A 182 -11.38 11.66 -12.33
CA PRO A 182 -12.66 11.44 -11.65
C PRO A 182 -12.87 9.97 -11.25
N LEU A 183 -13.61 9.73 -10.16
CA LEU A 183 -13.93 8.36 -9.69
C LEU A 183 -14.69 7.57 -10.75
N GLU A 184 -15.50 8.27 -11.54
CA GLU A 184 -16.35 7.74 -12.59
C GLU A 184 -15.62 7.57 -13.93
N ALA A 185 -14.33 7.96 -14.03
CA ALA A 185 -13.57 7.80 -15.27
C ALA A 185 -13.39 6.33 -15.69
N GLY A 186 -13.47 5.41 -14.72
CA GLY A 186 -13.44 3.99 -14.95
C GLY A 186 -13.51 3.20 -13.64
N PRO A 187 -13.77 1.89 -13.70
CA PRO A 187 -13.74 1.03 -12.52
C PRO A 187 -12.31 0.86 -11.99
N PHE A 188 -12.18 0.56 -10.71
CA PHE A 188 -10.93 0.28 -10.01
C PHE A 188 -10.77 -1.21 -9.77
N ARG A 189 -9.62 -1.76 -10.17
CA ARG A 189 -9.19 -3.09 -9.77
C ARG A 189 -8.60 -3.02 -8.37
N ILE A 190 -9.23 -3.66 -7.40
CA ILE A 190 -8.75 -3.69 -6.00
C ILE A 190 -7.65 -4.73 -5.87
N MET A 191 -6.48 -4.28 -5.45
CA MET A 191 -5.29 -5.11 -5.28
C MET A 191 -5.28 -5.66 -3.85
N LEU A 192 -5.57 -6.96 -3.73
CA LEU A 192 -5.40 -7.72 -2.49
C LEU A 192 -4.04 -8.43 -2.50
N ALA A 193 -3.50 -8.76 -1.32
CA ALA A 193 -2.18 -9.39 -1.20
C ALA A 193 -2.09 -10.75 -1.90
N ASP A 194 -3.17 -11.53 -1.88
CA ASP A 194 -3.30 -12.81 -2.59
C ASP A 194 -3.66 -12.63 -4.07
N GLY A 195 -4.17 -11.46 -4.45
CA GLY A 195 -4.37 -10.95 -5.81
C GLY A 195 -5.40 -11.68 -6.66
N GLY A 196 -5.48 -13.00 -6.55
CA GLY A 196 -6.26 -13.90 -7.39
C GLY A 196 -6.00 -13.69 -8.89
N SER A 197 -6.59 -14.54 -9.72
CA SER A 197 -6.71 -14.26 -11.15
C SER A 197 -7.81 -13.24 -11.46
N ARG A 198 -8.71 -12.99 -10.50
CA ARG A 198 -9.90 -12.13 -10.61
C ARG A 198 -10.09 -11.29 -9.34
N PRO A 199 -9.30 -10.22 -9.18
CA PRO A 199 -9.47 -9.30 -8.06
C PRO A 199 -10.85 -8.63 -8.07
N PRO A 200 -11.33 -8.11 -6.92
CA PRO A 200 -12.54 -7.31 -6.89
C PRO A 200 -12.43 -6.08 -7.78
N VAL A 201 -13.54 -5.68 -8.40
CA VAL A 201 -13.62 -4.46 -9.20
C VAL A 201 -14.65 -3.51 -8.59
N LEU A 202 -14.18 -2.36 -8.10
CA LEU A 202 -15.00 -1.31 -7.52
C LEU A 202 -15.33 -0.25 -8.58
N SER A 203 -16.60 0.04 -8.80
CA SER A 203 -17.03 1.05 -9.76
C SER A 203 -17.90 2.11 -9.08
N PHE A 204 -17.75 3.36 -9.50
CA PHE A 204 -18.54 4.51 -9.05
C PHE A 204 -19.35 5.07 -10.21
N LYS A 205 -20.62 5.40 -9.96
CA LYS A 205 -21.50 6.05 -10.94
C LYS A 205 -22.46 7.01 -10.24
N GLY A 206 -22.13 8.30 -10.30
CA GLY A 206 -22.82 9.31 -9.49
C GLY A 206 -22.64 8.99 -8.01
N ASN A 207 -23.73 8.97 -7.25
CA ASN A 207 -23.67 8.65 -5.82
C ASN A 207 -23.74 7.15 -5.52
N ASN A 208 -23.72 6.27 -6.53
CA ASN A 208 -23.79 4.82 -6.33
C ASN A 208 -22.40 4.20 -6.52
N PHE A 209 -22.12 3.14 -5.75
CA PHE A 209 -20.98 2.27 -6.00
C PHE A 209 -21.45 0.83 -6.15
N SER A 210 -20.63 0.03 -6.84
CA SER A 210 -20.82 -1.41 -6.94
C SER A 210 -19.45 -2.10 -6.93
N VAL A 211 -19.38 -3.24 -6.27
CA VAL A 211 -18.23 -4.12 -6.28
C VAL A 211 -18.60 -5.39 -7.02
N TRP A 212 -17.85 -5.69 -8.07
CA TRP A 212 -17.86 -6.98 -8.73
C TRP A 212 -16.81 -7.88 -8.07
N MET A 213 -17.20 -9.12 -7.76
CA MET A 213 -16.29 -10.18 -7.30
C MET A 213 -16.59 -11.42 -8.13
N ASP A 214 -16.99 -12.56 -7.58
CA ASP A 214 -17.37 -13.71 -8.43
C ASP A 214 -18.69 -13.48 -9.19
N CYS A 215 -19.44 -12.46 -8.78
CA CYS A 215 -20.71 -12.08 -9.35
C CYS A 215 -20.82 -10.56 -9.52
N PRO A 216 -21.60 -10.07 -10.51
CA PRO A 216 -21.91 -8.66 -10.63
C PRO A 216 -22.65 -8.11 -9.42
N ALA A 217 -22.26 -6.91 -8.99
CA ALA A 217 -22.86 -6.19 -7.87
C ALA A 217 -22.95 -7.00 -6.56
N ALA A 218 -21.94 -7.86 -6.30
CA ALA A 218 -21.79 -8.61 -5.06
C ALA A 218 -21.94 -7.74 -3.82
N ILE A 219 -21.47 -6.49 -3.91
CA ILE A 219 -21.73 -5.43 -2.93
C ILE A 219 -22.17 -4.20 -3.71
N HIS A 220 -23.19 -3.50 -3.24
CA HIS A 220 -23.60 -2.22 -3.83
C HIS A 220 -24.18 -1.31 -2.75
N GLY A 221 -24.19 -0.01 -3.05
CA GLY A 221 -24.75 0.99 -2.15
C GLY A 221 -24.53 2.39 -2.69
N LYS A 222 -24.60 3.36 -1.79
CA LYS A 222 -24.28 4.76 -2.09
C LYS A 222 -22.94 5.14 -1.49
N ALA A 223 -22.20 6.00 -2.18
CA ALA A 223 -20.95 6.58 -1.71
C ALA A 223 -20.94 8.08 -1.95
N ARG A 224 -20.45 8.83 -0.97
CA ARG A 224 -20.17 10.26 -1.08
C ARG A 224 -18.74 10.50 -0.63
N VAL A 225 -17.96 11.17 -1.49
CA VAL A 225 -16.58 11.55 -1.20
C VAL A 225 -16.50 13.05 -0.98
N SER A 226 -15.88 13.46 0.12
CA SER A 226 -15.65 14.86 0.46
C SER A 226 -14.43 14.98 1.37
N ASN A 227 -13.51 15.90 1.06
CA ASN A 227 -12.33 16.20 1.89
C ASN A 227 -11.51 14.96 2.26
N GLY A 228 -11.20 14.09 1.29
CA GLY A 228 -10.44 12.86 1.53
C GLY A 228 -11.17 11.80 2.37
N GLN A 229 -12.46 11.97 2.64
CA GLN A 229 -13.29 10.99 3.33
C GLN A 229 -14.37 10.43 2.40
N MET A 230 -14.56 9.13 2.44
CA MET A 230 -15.65 8.41 1.79
C MET A 230 -16.62 7.92 2.86
N ARG A 231 -17.88 8.33 2.72
CA ARG A 231 -19.00 7.81 3.50
C ARG A 231 -19.91 6.99 2.61
N THR A 232 -20.28 5.83 3.10
CA THR A 232 -21.16 4.89 2.42
C THR A 232 -22.50 4.77 3.14
N SER A 233 -23.54 4.41 2.41
CA SER A 233 -24.87 4.13 2.95
C SER A 233 -25.62 3.14 2.07
N ASP A 234 -26.73 2.61 2.56
CA ASP A 234 -27.58 1.65 1.84
C ASP A 234 -26.79 0.46 1.29
N ILE A 235 -25.80 -0.02 2.05
CA ILE A 235 -24.94 -1.12 1.61
C ILE A 235 -25.73 -2.43 1.66
N ALA A 236 -25.84 -3.07 0.51
CA ALA A 236 -26.38 -4.41 0.37
C ALA A 236 -25.29 -5.36 -0.11
N VAL A 237 -25.23 -6.52 0.53
CA VAL A 237 -24.34 -7.63 0.17
C VAL A 237 -25.19 -8.74 -0.42
N THR A 238 -24.98 -9.05 -1.70
CA THR A 238 -25.71 -10.11 -2.40
C THR A 238 -25.11 -11.45 -2.04
N THR A 239 -25.76 -12.18 -1.14
CA THR A 239 -25.34 -13.52 -0.69
C THR A 239 -25.85 -14.66 -1.56
N SER A 240 -26.76 -14.37 -2.50
CA SER A 240 -27.39 -15.36 -3.38
C SER A 240 -26.54 -15.75 -4.59
N CYS A 241 -25.34 -15.19 -4.74
CA CYS A 241 -24.45 -15.61 -5.82
C CYS A 241 -23.57 -16.77 -5.38
N ASP A 242 -23.42 -17.76 -6.26
CA ASP A 242 -22.48 -18.88 -6.09
C ASP A 242 -21.05 -18.36 -6.19
N SER A 243 -20.62 -17.64 -5.15
CA SER A 243 -19.25 -17.20 -4.97
C SER A 243 -18.51 -18.27 -4.19
N TYR A 244 -17.31 -18.60 -4.65
CA TYR A 244 -16.38 -19.44 -3.91
C TYR A 244 -15.73 -18.69 -2.73
N ARG A 245 -16.11 -17.42 -2.48
CA ARG A 245 -15.50 -16.49 -1.53
C ARG A 245 -16.52 -15.72 -0.66
N PRO A 246 -17.54 -16.37 -0.05
CA PRO A 246 -18.59 -15.67 0.69
C PRO A 246 -18.07 -14.91 1.91
N THR A 247 -17.01 -15.41 2.56
CA THR A 247 -16.36 -14.71 3.68
C THR A 247 -15.69 -13.42 3.21
N ALA A 248 -14.96 -13.44 2.10
CA ALA A 248 -14.30 -12.25 1.56
C ALA A 248 -15.31 -11.17 1.15
N ILE A 249 -16.44 -11.57 0.55
CA ILE A 249 -17.54 -10.66 0.20
C ILE A 249 -18.08 -9.97 1.47
N ARG A 250 -18.34 -10.73 2.54
CA ARG A 250 -18.83 -10.15 3.81
C ARG A 250 -17.80 -9.24 4.45
N SER A 251 -16.54 -9.67 4.56
CA SER A 251 -15.46 -8.85 5.13
C SER A 251 -15.27 -7.56 4.36
N PHE A 252 -15.33 -7.60 3.03
CA PHE A 252 -15.21 -6.39 2.22
C PHE A 252 -16.45 -5.48 2.36
N GLY A 253 -17.65 -6.06 2.45
CA GLY A 253 -18.87 -5.32 2.77
C GLY A 253 -18.79 -4.59 4.11
N THR A 254 -18.29 -5.27 5.15
CA THR A 254 -18.06 -4.69 6.49
C THR A 254 -17.00 -3.59 6.48
N PHE A 255 -15.91 -3.76 5.72
CA PHE A 255 -14.91 -2.70 5.52
C PHE A 255 -15.55 -1.47 4.87
N LEU A 256 -16.32 -1.68 3.79
CA LEU A 256 -16.98 -0.59 3.08
C LEU A 256 -18.09 0.09 3.90
N SER A 257 -18.62 -0.54 4.95
CA SER A 257 -19.59 0.09 5.85
C SER A 257 -18.98 1.03 6.90
N GLN A 258 -17.65 1.04 7.03
CA GLN A 258 -16.96 1.96 7.93
C GLN A 258 -16.81 3.35 7.30
N PRO A 259 -16.58 4.41 8.10
CA PRO A 259 -16.00 5.65 7.60
C PRO A 259 -14.61 5.37 7.02
N LEU A 260 -14.40 5.69 5.74
CA LEU A 260 -13.13 5.42 5.07
C LEU A 260 -12.42 6.73 4.72
N SER A 261 -11.12 6.79 4.97
CA SER A 261 -10.25 7.76 4.30
C SER A 261 -9.93 7.27 2.89
N ILE A 262 -9.93 8.20 1.93
CA ILE A 262 -9.70 7.93 0.51
C ILE A 262 -8.66 8.90 -0.06
N ALA A 263 -7.67 8.37 -0.75
CA ALA A 263 -6.74 9.14 -1.59
C ALA A 263 -6.74 8.60 -3.02
N ARG A 264 -6.47 9.50 -3.96
CA ARG A 264 -6.39 9.17 -5.39
C ARG A 264 -5.16 9.80 -6.02
N GLY A 265 -4.55 9.06 -6.94
CA GLY A 265 -3.32 9.46 -7.61
C GLY A 265 -3.56 9.90 -9.06
N PRO A 266 -2.59 10.64 -9.62
CA PRO A 266 -2.68 11.15 -10.99
C PRO A 266 -2.72 10.06 -12.05
N ASN A 267 -2.25 8.85 -11.75
CA ASN A 267 -2.24 7.71 -12.67
C ASN A 267 -3.42 6.75 -12.42
N GLY A 268 -4.46 7.20 -11.72
CA GLY A 268 -5.65 6.38 -11.41
C GLY A 268 -5.44 5.45 -10.21
N GLU A 269 -4.43 5.67 -9.38
CA GLU A 269 -4.27 4.93 -8.13
C GLU A 269 -5.40 5.28 -7.15
N LEU A 270 -5.78 4.31 -6.33
CA LEU A 270 -6.76 4.45 -5.26
C LEU A 270 -6.19 3.88 -3.95
N LEU A 271 -6.39 4.60 -2.85
CA LEU A 271 -6.09 4.14 -1.51
C LEU A 271 -7.34 4.31 -0.65
N LEU A 272 -7.77 3.24 0.01
CA LEU A 272 -8.87 3.25 0.98
C LEU A 272 -8.35 2.73 2.32
N THR A 273 -8.75 3.36 3.42
CA THR A 273 -8.45 2.84 4.76
C THR A 273 -9.53 3.18 5.78
N ASP A 274 -9.76 2.28 6.72
CA ASP A 274 -10.54 2.52 7.95
C ASP A 274 -9.63 2.92 9.14
N GLY A 275 -8.34 3.18 8.89
CA GLY A 275 -7.33 3.43 9.91
C GLY A 275 -6.59 2.16 10.37
N ILE A 276 -7.07 0.97 10.06
CA ILE A 276 -6.43 -0.31 10.40
C ILE A 276 -6.06 -1.05 9.13
N THR A 277 -7.05 -1.31 8.29
CA THR A 277 -6.97 -1.97 7.00
C THR A 277 -6.64 -0.96 5.93
N VAL A 278 -5.72 -1.30 5.03
CA VAL A 278 -5.37 -0.49 3.86
C VAL A 278 -5.67 -1.31 2.61
N MET A 279 -6.45 -0.74 1.69
CA MET A 279 -6.75 -1.33 0.39
C MET A 279 -6.25 -0.43 -0.73
N HIS A 280 -5.59 -1.05 -1.70
CA HIS A 280 -5.10 -0.36 -2.88
C HIS A 280 -5.97 -0.69 -4.08
N GLY A 281 -6.10 0.25 -5.01
CA GLY A 281 -6.74 0.02 -6.29
C GLY A 281 -6.02 0.72 -7.42
N GLN A 282 -6.25 0.24 -8.64
CA GLN A 282 -5.79 0.86 -9.87
C GLN A 282 -6.99 1.04 -10.80
N GLN A 283 -7.22 2.26 -11.26
CA GLN A 283 -8.28 2.55 -12.22
C GLN A 283 -7.93 1.91 -13.56
N CYS A 284 -8.90 1.20 -14.14
CA CYS A 284 -8.85 0.66 -15.48
C CYS A 284 -9.20 1.77 -16.48
N TYR A 285 -8.38 2.82 -16.49
CA TYR A 285 -8.44 3.98 -17.37
C TYR A 285 -7.01 4.46 -17.69
N PRO A 286 -6.70 4.85 -18.94
CA PRO A 286 -7.59 4.83 -20.10
C PRO A 286 -7.81 3.42 -20.68
N ASP A 287 -7.03 2.43 -20.27
CA ASP A 287 -7.20 1.03 -20.69
C ASP A 287 -8.15 0.27 -19.76
N ALA A 288 -9.34 -0.09 -20.27
CA ALA A 288 -10.34 -0.87 -19.55
C ALA A 288 -10.03 -2.38 -19.50
N SER A 289 -9.08 -2.86 -20.31
CA SER A 289 -8.77 -4.29 -20.44
C SER A 289 -8.57 -5.03 -19.11
N PRO A 290 -7.91 -4.46 -18.08
CA PRO A 290 -7.69 -5.14 -16.81
C PRO A 290 -8.95 -5.33 -15.96
N CYS A 291 -10.07 -4.69 -16.34
CA CYS A 291 -11.37 -4.81 -15.67
C CYS A 291 -12.45 -5.49 -16.53
N ASN A 292 -12.15 -5.88 -17.77
CA ASN A 292 -13.14 -6.44 -18.70
C ASN A 292 -13.78 -7.76 -18.25
N TYR A 293 -13.16 -8.50 -17.33
CA TYR A 293 -13.78 -9.69 -16.77
C TYR A 293 -15.01 -9.35 -15.89
N ALA A 294 -15.10 -8.13 -15.37
CA ALA A 294 -16.21 -7.70 -14.53
C ALA A 294 -17.47 -7.31 -15.32
N THR A 295 -17.34 -7.06 -16.63
CA THR A 295 -18.46 -6.71 -17.51
C THR A 295 -19.07 -7.92 -18.21
N LYS A 296 -18.38 -9.07 -18.21
CA LYS A 296 -18.89 -10.31 -18.80
C LYS A 296 -19.76 -11.05 -17.77
N PRO A 297 -20.97 -11.50 -18.13
CA PRO A 297 -21.72 -12.45 -17.32
C PRO A 297 -20.84 -13.68 -17.04
N ALA A 298 -20.89 -14.22 -15.82
CA ALA A 298 -20.23 -15.48 -15.54
C ALA A 298 -20.80 -16.54 -16.50
N GLU A 299 -19.98 -17.01 -17.43
CA GLU A 299 -20.32 -18.14 -18.29
C GLU A 299 -20.56 -19.33 -17.36
N LYS A 300 -21.78 -19.90 -17.38
CA LYS A 300 -22.12 -21.05 -16.53
C LYS A 300 -21.03 -22.10 -16.72
N ALA A 301 -20.39 -22.52 -15.63
CA ALA A 301 -19.43 -23.61 -15.68
C ALA A 301 -20.11 -24.81 -16.37
N PRO A 302 -19.51 -25.39 -17.41
CA PRO A 302 -20.12 -26.48 -18.13
C PRO A 302 -20.25 -27.70 -17.21
N GLY A 303 -21.48 -27.97 -16.76
CA GLY A 303 -21.91 -29.23 -16.15
C GLY A 303 -21.17 -29.66 -14.89
N THR A 304 -21.54 -29.09 -13.75
CA THR A 304 -21.43 -29.73 -12.42
C THR A 304 -22.81 -30.05 -11.90
#